data_AF-A0A2T4WJJ7-F1
#
_entry.id   AF-A0A2T4WJJ7-F1
#
_cell.length_a   1.000
_cell.length_b   1.000
_cell.length_c   1.000
_cell.angle_alpha   90.00
_cell.angle_beta   90.00
_cell.angle_gamma   90.00
#
_symmetry.space_group_name_H-M   'P 1'
#
loop_
_entity.id
_entity.type
_entity.pdbx_description
1 polymer ?
#
loop_
_entity_poly.entity_id
_entity_poly.type
_entity_poly.pdbx_seq_one_letter_code
_entity_poly.pdbx_strand_id
1 'polypeptide(L)'
;QQLLEDLNKDKAFSKHTIAKFEAQREAYHNYLKKFSESKLNVKTMYYDLLGLNMESFAINFNTSTIESLKNSGEITLIPPHLRNKLIDLRRQQEKITQDEIVDNAGKSGVLERLSMILGSFSLYERLENQTEIKAFLNIEENANEIIIGLEAIQFWMNFSEIKSIKLLKELELEIDAVEVLIRKELKNDKIL
;
A
#
# COMPACT_ATOMS: atom_id res chain seq x y z
N GLN A 1 -25.52 -11.23 -9.88
CA GLN A 1 -25.47 -9.76 -9.84
C GLN A 1 -24.48 -9.28 -8.78
N GLN A 2 -24.66 -9.69 -7.51
CA GLN A 2 -23.73 -9.40 -6.41
C GLN A 2 -22.24 -9.60 -6.74
N LEU A 3 -21.87 -10.76 -7.32
CA LEU A 3 -20.48 -11.03 -7.70
C LEU A 3 -19.88 -9.98 -8.64
N LEU A 4 -20.64 -9.51 -9.64
CA LEU A 4 -20.17 -8.46 -10.55
C LEU A 4 -20.03 -7.10 -9.84
N GLU A 5 -20.88 -6.81 -8.86
CA GLU A 5 -20.77 -5.57 -8.08
C GLU A 5 -19.52 -5.57 -7.20
N ASP A 6 -19.20 -6.71 -6.58
CA ASP A 6 -17.99 -6.83 -5.75
C ASP A 6 -16.71 -6.76 -6.59
N LEU A 7 -16.68 -7.40 -7.77
CA LEU A 7 -15.58 -7.25 -8.73
C LEU A 7 -15.36 -5.79 -9.16
N ASN A 8 -16.44 -5.02 -9.36
CA ASN A 8 -16.33 -3.60 -9.69
C ASN A 8 -15.79 -2.76 -8.53
N LYS A 9 -16.17 -3.08 -7.28
CA LYS A 9 -15.61 -2.42 -6.09
C LYS A 9 -14.11 -2.73 -5.95
N ASP A 10 -13.70 -3.96 -6.17
CA ASP A 10 -12.29 -4.36 -6.12
C ASP A 10 -11.46 -3.64 -7.20
N LYS A 11 -12.01 -3.45 -8.42
CA LYS A 11 -11.38 -2.61 -9.45
C LYS A 11 -11.27 -1.15 -9.03
N ALA A 12 -12.34 -0.56 -8.48
CA ALA A 12 -12.32 0.83 -8.04
C ALA A 12 -11.29 1.04 -6.91
N PHE A 13 -11.23 0.11 -5.97
CA PHE A 13 -10.25 0.09 -4.90
C PHE A 13 -8.81 -0.05 -5.43
N SER A 14 -8.59 -0.95 -6.39
CA SER A 14 -7.27 -1.14 -7.03
C SER A 14 -6.78 0.13 -7.71
N LYS A 15 -7.64 0.78 -8.50
CA LYS A 15 -7.32 2.05 -9.18
C LYS A 15 -6.99 3.17 -8.20
N HIS A 16 -7.79 3.31 -7.15
CA HIS A 16 -7.53 4.32 -6.12
C HIS A 16 -6.18 4.08 -5.42
N THR A 17 -5.89 2.83 -5.08
CA THR A 17 -4.64 2.44 -4.41
C THR A 17 -3.44 2.66 -5.33
N ILE A 18 -3.52 2.28 -6.61
CA ILE A 18 -2.47 2.55 -7.61
C ILE A 18 -2.19 4.05 -7.70
N ALA A 19 -3.23 4.88 -7.84
CA ALA A 19 -3.04 6.33 -7.97
C ALA A 19 -2.38 6.93 -6.71
N LYS A 20 -2.76 6.45 -5.52
CA LYS A 20 -2.15 6.87 -4.25
C LYS A 20 -0.65 6.52 -4.22
N PHE A 21 -0.30 5.28 -4.55
CA PHE A 21 1.09 4.82 -4.58
C PHE A 21 1.91 5.54 -5.66
N GLU A 22 1.36 5.74 -6.85
CA GLU A 22 2.05 6.50 -7.90
C GLU A 22 2.37 7.94 -7.46
N ALA A 23 1.43 8.62 -6.78
CA ALA A 23 1.65 9.97 -6.24
C ALA A 23 2.71 10.00 -5.11
N GLN A 24 2.70 9.01 -4.22
CA GLN A 24 3.69 8.91 -3.13
C GLN A 24 5.10 8.70 -3.67
N ARG A 25 5.24 7.80 -4.66
CA ARG A 25 6.50 7.56 -5.35
C ARG A 25 6.98 8.79 -6.12
N GLU A 26 6.09 9.52 -6.77
CA GLU A 26 6.44 10.78 -7.42
C GLU A 26 6.98 11.81 -6.43
N ALA A 27 6.34 11.96 -5.26
CA ALA A 27 6.83 12.84 -4.21
C ALA A 27 8.25 12.45 -3.73
N TYR A 28 8.50 11.15 -3.52
CA TYR A 28 9.82 10.67 -3.14
C TYR A 28 10.87 10.86 -4.25
N HIS A 29 10.53 10.60 -5.51
CA HIS A 29 11.45 10.88 -6.63
C HIS A 29 11.77 12.38 -6.76
N ASN A 30 10.79 13.25 -6.54
CA ASN A 30 11.01 14.70 -6.54
C ASN A 30 11.95 15.11 -5.42
N TYR A 31 11.83 14.50 -4.24
CA TYR A 31 12.80 14.66 -3.16
C TYR A 31 14.22 14.21 -3.59
N LEU A 32 14.36 13.01 -4.16
CA LEU A 32 15.66 12.50 -4.62
C LEU A 32 16.29 13.39 -5.71
N LYS A 33 15.48 13.99 -6.58
CA LYS A 33 15.96 14.89 -7.64
C LYS A 33 16.63 16.16 -7.10
N LYS A 34 16.25 16.63 -5.91
CA LYS A 34 16.88 17.81 -5.29
C LYS A 34 18.39 17.64 -5.05
N PHE A 35 18.86 16.41 -4.87
CA PHE A 35 20.27 16.10 -4.68
C PHE A 35 21.13 16.31 -5.93
N SER A 36 20.54 16.25 -7.13
CA SER A 36 21.25 16.56 -8.38
C SER A 36 21.16 18.04 -8.78
N GLU A 37 20.20 18.78 -8.22
CA GLU A 37 19.91 20.16 -8.60
C GLU A 37 20.48 21.21 -7.62
N SER A 38 20.74 20.83 -6.36
CA SER A 38 21.19 21.78 -5.33
C SER A 38 22.04 21.13 -4.23
N LYS A 39 22.85 21.94 -3.55
CA LYS A 39 23.51 21.53 -2.31
C LYS A 39 22.50 21.58 -1.16
N LEU A 40 22.00 20.41 -0.75
CA LEU A 40 21.13 20.28 0.41
C LEU A 40 21.94 20.31 1.71
N ASN A 41 21.42 20.98 2.71
CA ASN A 41 21.92 20.86 4.08
C ASN A 41 21.05 19.89 4.88
N VAL A 42 21.60 19.40 6.00
CA VAL A 42 20.97 18.41 6.90
C VAL A 42 19.58 18.85 7.37
N LYS A 43 19.41 20.15 7.70
CA LYS A 43 18.13 20.70 8.15
C LYS A 43 17.07 20.64 7.05
N THR A 44 17.42 21.03 5.82
CA THR A 44 16.53 20.94 4.66
C THR A 44 16.14 19.49 4.37
N MET A 45 17.11 18.57 4.39
CA MET A 45 16.87 17.14 4.20
C MET A 45 15.87 16.59 5.22
N TYR A 46 16.05 16.94 6.51
CA TYR A 46 15.14 16.55 7.58
C TYR A 46 13.70 17.00 7.35
N TYR A 47 13.48 18.28 7.05
CA TYR A 47 12.12 18.79 6.81
C TYR A 47 11.50 18.25 5.53
N ASP A 48 12.28 18.09 4.47
CA ASP A 48 11.81 17.48 3.23
C ASP A 48 11.32 16.05 3.46
N LEU A 49 12.08 15.25 4.23
CA LEU A 49 11.70 13.88 4.58
C LEU A 49 10.46 13.82 5.49
N LEU A 50 10.34 14.72 6.47
CA LEU A 50 9.14 14.82 7.30
C LEU A 50 7.89 15.22 6.51
N GLY A 51 8.08 15.96 5.41
CA GLY A 51 7.00 16.36 4.51
C GLY A 51 6.51 15.24 3.59
N LEU A 52 7.24 14.12 3.49
CA LEU A 52 6.81 12.96 2.73
C LEU A 52 5.80 12.13 3.51
N ASN A 53 4.90 11.46 2.80
CA ASN A 53 3.96 10.56 3.44
C ASN A 53 4.71 9.39 4.11
N MET A 54 4.33 9.09 5.35
CA MET A 54 4.84 7.94 6.11
C MET A 54 3.71 7.01 6.56
N GLU A 55 2.47 7.23 6.12
CA GLU A 55 1.33 6.38 6.46
C GLU A 55 1.39 5.03 5.75
N SER A 56 1.13 3.95 6.49
CA SER A 56 0.97 2.61 5.92
C SER A 56 -0.43 2.47 5.34
N PHE A 57 -0.57 1.69 4.27
CA PHE A 57 -1.85 1.49 3.61
C PHE A 57 -2.25 0.02 3.64
N ALA A 58 -3.41 -0.26 4.23
CA ALA A 58 -3.93 -1.62 4.26
C ALA A 58 -4.66 -1.94 2.96
N ILE A 59 -4.22 -2.99 2.27
CA ILE A 59 -4.90 -3.52 1.08
C ILE A 59 -5.85 -4.65 1.51
N ASN A 60 -7.15 -4.37 1.47
CA ASN A 60 -8.20 -5.33 1.82
C ASN A 60 -9.25 -5.40 0.71
N PHE A 61 -9.51 -6.59 0.19
CA PHE A 61 -10.51 -6.84 -0.85
C PHE A 61 -11.82 -7.39 -0.28
N ASN A 62 -12.92 -7.21 -1.01
CA ASN A 62 -14.20 -7.79 -0.62
C ASN A 62 -14.31 -9.25 -1.09
N THR A 63 -13.75 -10.19 -0.33
CA THR A 63 -13.76 -11.63 -0.67
C THR A 63 -15.04 -12.36 -0.24
N SER A 64 -15.98 -11.67 0.39
CA SER A 64 -17.14 -12.27 1.05
C SER A 64 -18.02 -13.10 0.11
N THR A 65 -18.29 -12.62 -1.11
CA THR A 65 -19.17 -13.32 -2.06
C THR A 65 -18.58 -14.62 -2.57
N ILE A 66 -17.28 -14.67 -2.90
CA ILE A 66 -16.63 -15.92 -3.34
C ILE A 66 -16.53 -16.91 -2.18
N GLU A 67 -16.25 -16.44 -0.97
CA GLU A 67 -16.25 -17.28 0.23
C GLU A 67 -17.65 -17.83 0.55
N SER A 68 -18.68 -17.01 0.47
CA SER A 68 -20.06 -17.45 0.67
C SER A 68 -20.45 -18.54 -0.32
N LEU A 69 -20.17 -18.35 -1.62
CA LEU A 69 -20.42 -19.36 -2.65
C LEU A 69 -19.67 -20.68 -2.35
N LYS A 70 -18.44 -20.59 -1.85
CA LYS A 70 -17.65 -21.77 -1.48
C LYS A 70 -18.24 -22.50 -0.28
N ASN A 71 -18.61 -21.75 0.75
CA ASN A 71 -19.11 -22.29 2.02
C ASN A 71 -20.54 -22.84 1.90
N SER A 72 -21.38 -22.26 1.03
CA SER A 72 -22.73 -22.77 0.75
C SER A 72 -22.73 -23.99 -0.18
N GLY A 73 -21.62 -24.28 -0.85
CA GLY A 73 -21.53 -25.31 -1.89
C GLY A 73 -22.12 -24.88 -3.23
N GLU A 74 -22.73 -23.69 -3.32
CA GLU A 74 -23.29 -23.13 -4.56
C GLU A 74 -22.22 -22.88 -5.62
N ILE A 75 -20.95 -22.73 -5.22
CA ILE A 75 -19.82 -22.66 -6.15
C ILE A 75 -19.75 -23.88 -7.08
N THR A 76 -20.32 -25.03 -6.70
CA THR A 76 -20.37 -26.23 -7.54
C THR A 76 -21.33 -26.10 -8.73
N LEU A 77 -22.32 -25.22 -8.64
CA LEU A 77 -23.26 -24.88 -9.71
C LEU A 77 -22.63 -24.00 -10.80
N ILE A 78 -21.51 -23.36 -10.49
CA ILE A 78 -20.76 -22.54 -11.44
C ILE A 78 -19.97 -23.46 -12.39
N PRO A 79 -20.02 -23.22 -13.72
CA PRO A 79 -19.24 -23.96 -14.70
C PRO A 79 -17.75 -24.07 -14.30
N PRO A 80 -17.11 -25.26 -14.42
CA PRO A 80 -15.78 -25.49 -13.87
C PRO A 80 -14.71 -24.48 -14.29
N HIS A 81 -14.76 -23.99 -15.53
CA HIS A 81 -13.80 -23.03 -16.05
C HIS A 81 -13.92 -21.65 -15.35
N LEU A 82 -15.14 -21.15 -15.13
CA LEU A 82 -15.41 -19.90 -14.41
C LEU A 82 -15.14 -20.08 -12.91
N ARG A 83 -15.53 -21.23 -12.34
CA ARG A 83 -15.25 -21.56 -10.94
C ARG A 83 -13.75 -21.51 -10.63
N ASN A 84 -12.92 -22.15 -11.46
CA ASN A 84 -11.47 -22.16 -11.25
C ASN A 84 -10.89 -20.74 -11.32
N LYS A 85 -11.37 -19.92 -12.25
CA LYS A 85 -10.96 -18.52 -12.37
C LYS A 85 -11.34 -17.67 -11.14
N LEU A 86 -12.52 -17.88 -10.56
CA LEU A 86 -12.92 -17.21 -9.32
C LEU A 86 -12.05 -17.63 -8.12
N ILE A 87 -11.68 -18.92 -8.03
CA ILE A 87 -10.77 -19.42 -6.99
C ILE A 87 -9.38 -18.81 -7.15
N ASP A 88 -8.86 -18.75 -8.38
CA ASP A 88 -7.57 -18.15 -8.68
C ASP A 88 -7.54 -16.66 -8.35
N LEU A 89 -8.59 -15.92 -8.73
CA LEU A 89 -8.74 -14.51 -8.41
C LEU A 89 -8.70 -14.27 -6.90
N ARG A 90 -9.46 -15.05 -6.13
CA ARG A 90 -9.48 -14.96 -4.66
C ARG A 90 -8.09 -15.25 -4.07
N ARG A 91 -7.41 -16.27 -4.55
CA ARG A 91 -6.04 -16.60 -4.11
C ARG A 91 -5.07 -15.46 -4.41
N GLN A 92 -5.22 -14.77 -5.54
CA GLN A 92 -4.43 -13.60 -5.87
C GLN A 92 -4.72 -12.44 -4.91
N GLN A 93 -5.99 -12.16 -4.61
CA GLN A 93 -6.39 -11.14 -3.63
C GLN A 93 -5.79 -11.42 -2.24
N GLU A 94 -5.91 -12.66 -1.76
CA GLU A 94 -5.31 -13.11 -0.50
C GLU A 94 -3.80 -12.89 -0.48
N LYS A 95 -3.11 -13.27 -1.57
CA LYS A 95 -1.66 -13.08 -1.68
C LYS A 95 -1.27 -11.60 -1.62
N ILE A 96 -1.97 -10.74 -2.34
CA ILE A 96 -1.69 -9.29 -2.35
C ILE A 96 -1.84 -8.72 -0.94
N THR A 97 -2.92 -9.07 -0.23
CA THR A 97 -3.14 -8.63 1.16
C THR A 97 -2.03 -9.12 2.09
N GLN A 98 -1.60 -10.38 1.98
CA GLN A 98 -0.51 -10.92 2.81
C GLN A 98 0.84 -10.28 2.51
N ASP A 99 1.17 -10.12 1.24
CA ASP A 99 2.40 -9.45 0.80
C ASP A 99 2.47 -8.02 1.36
N GLU A 100 1.35 -7.29 1.33
CA GLU A 100 1.25 -5.92 1.86
C GLU A 100 1.37 -5.87 3.40
N ILE A 101 0.84 -6.87 4.13
CA ILE A 101 1.00 -6.95 5.59
C ILE A 101 2.49 -7.10 5.95
N VAL A 102 3.20 -7.97 5.24
CA VAL A 102 4.63 -8.22 5.48
C VAL A 102 5.46 -6.97 5.17
N ASP A 103 5.19 -6.32 4.04
CA ASP A 103 5.89 -5.09 3.66
C ASP A 103 5.66 -3.97 4.68
N ASN A 104 4.41 -3.79 5.11
CA ASN A 104 4.06 -2.81 6.13
C ASN A 104 4.72 -3.10 7.49
N ALA A 105 4.93 -4.37 7.84
CA ALA A 105 5.65 -4.74 9.05
C ALA A 105 7.12 -4.29 9.01
N GLY A 106 7.79 -4.46 7.86
CA GLY A 106 9.17 -4.00 7.66
C GLY A 106 9.33 -2.50 7.91
N LYS A 107 8.45 -1.71 7.28
CA LYS A 107 8.38 -0.26 7.49
C LYS A 107 8.04 0.12 8.93
N SER A 108 7.01 -0.50 9.50
CA SER A 108 6.54 -0.19 10.86
C SER A 108 7.64 -0.43 11.89
N GLY A 109 8.47 -1.47 11.70
CA GLY A 109 9.64 -1.71 12.56
C GLY A 109 10.72 -0.62 12.46
N VAL A 110 10.93 -0.02 11.27
CA VAL A 110 11.83 1.13 11.13
C VAL A 110 11.24 2.35 11.84
N LEU A 111 9.95 2.62 11.64
CA LEU A 111 9.23 3.73 12.25
C LEU A 111 9.22 3.63 13.79
N GLU A 112 8.99 2.44 14.34
CA GLU A 112 9.03 2.19 15.78
C GLU A 112 10.41 2.55 16.36
N ARG A 113 11.50 2.03 15.77
CA ARG A 113 12.87 2.35 16.20
C ARG A 113 13.16 3.85 16.10
N LEU A 114 12.74 4.49 15.00
CA LEU A 114 12.91 5.93 14.82
C LEU A 114 12.13 6.73 15.88
N SER A 115 10.91 6.31 16.22
CA SER A 115 10.09 6.99 17.23
C SER A 115 10.70 6.94 18.64
N MET A 116 11.51 5.91 18.94
CA MET A 116 12.21 5.80 20.22
C MET A 116 13.34 6.82 20.38
N ILE A 117 13.95 7.28 19.27
CA ILE A 117 15.06 8.25 19.29
C ILE A 117 14.60 9.68 19.01
N LEU A 118 13.57 9.85 18.18
CA LEU A 118 13.05 11.16 17.78
C LEU A 118 11.88 11.63 18.66
N GLY A 119 11.17 10.70 19.29
CA GLY A 119 9.83 10.95 19.84
C GLY A 119 8.80 11.16 18.73
N SER A 120 7.83 12.04 18.97
CA SER A 120 6.88 12.46 17.95
C SER A 120 7.57 13.27 16.85
N PHE A 121 7.13 13.18 15.59
CA PHE A 121 7.67 14.01 14.50
C PHE A 121 7.60 15.53 14.76
N SER A 122 6.68 15.99 15.62
CA SER A 122 6.57 17.40 16.04
C SER A 122 7.41 17.75 17.29
N LEU A 123 8.15 16.80 17.87
CA LEU A 123 8.93 17.07 19.09
C LEU A 123 10.03 18.08 18.83
N TYR A 124 10.73 17.97 17.70
CA TYR A 124 11.82 18.88 17.34
C TYR A 124 11.36 20.35 17.30
N GLU A 125 10.20 20.61 16.67
CA GLU A 125 9.61 21.96 16.60
C GLU A 125 9.18 22.47 17.98
N ARG A 126 8.57 21.62 18.81
CA ARG A 126 8.17 21.99 20.18
C ARG A 126 9.36 22.36 21.08
N LEU A 127 10.56 21.86 20.76
CA LEU A 127 11.78 22.11 21.54
C LEU A 127 12.55 23.36 21.10
N GLU A 128 12.16 24.04 20.00
CA GLU A 128 12.90 25.17 19.43
C GLU A 128 13.17 26.28 20.46
N ASN A 129 12.20 26.55 21.34
CA ASN A 129 12.28 27.57 22.39
C ASN A 129 12.52 26.98 23.80
N GLN A 130 12.86 25.69 23.92
CA GLN A 130 13.00 24.97 25.19
C GLN A 130 14.44 24.54 25.43
N THR A 131 15.36 25.50 25.62
CA THR A 131 16.81 25.26 25.61
C THR A 131 17.26 24.19 26.62
N GLU A 132 16.75 24.22 27.86
CA GLU A 132 17.10 23.25 28.90
C GLU A 132 16.61 21.82 28.56
N ILE A 133 15.36 21.69 28.13
CA ILE A 133 14.77 20.39 27.75
C ILE A 133 15.47 19.84 26.50
N LYS A 134 15.74 20.70 25.53
CA LYS A 134 16.45 20.34 24.30
C LYS A 134 17.85 19.80 24.61
N ALA A 135 18.58 20.44 25.51
CA ALA A 135 19.88 19.97 25.98
C ALA A 135 19.79 18.65 26.76
N PHE A 136 18.78 18.50 27.62
CA PHE A 136 18.58 17.26 28.39
C PHE A 136 18.24 16.05 27.51
N LEU A 137 17.36 16.22 26.53
CA LEU A 137 16.94 15.14 25.63
C LEU A 137 18.00 14.78 24.59
N ASN A 138 18.88 15.72 24.24
CA ASN A 138 20.04 15.51 23.39
C ASN A 138 19.72 14.87 22.02
N ILE A 139 18.56 15.18 21.45
CA ILE A 139 18.06 14.57 20.20
C ILE A 139 18.98 14.88 19.01
N GLU A 140 19.66 16.02 19.04
CA GLU A 140 20.54 16.48 17.96
C GLU A 140 21.78 15.59 17.77
N GLU A 141 22.23 14.87 18.81
CA GLU A 141 23.31 13.89 18.68
C GLU A 141 22.91 12.69 17.80
N ASN A 142 21.61 12.40 17.68
CA ASN A 142 21.07 11.32 16.86
C ASN A 142 20.64 11.78 15.45
N ALA A 143 20.98 13.00 15.03
CA ALA A 143 20.48 13.57 13.77
C ALA A 143 20.80 12.69 12.54
N ASN A 144 21.96 12.03 12.53
CA ASN A 144 22.33 11.07 11.49
C ASN A 144 21.39 9.86 11.46
N GLU A 145 21.11 9.24 12.61
CA GLU A 145 20.23 8.07 12.72
C GLU A 145 18.78 8.43 12.36
N ILE A 146 18.33 9.61 12.77
CA ILE A 146 17.01 10.12 12.46
C ILE A 146 16.83 10.26 10.94
N ILE A 147 17.79 10.90 10.26
CA ILE A 147 17.74 11.10 8.81
C ILE A 147 17.81 9.77 8.06
N ILE A 148 18.73 8.88 8.45
CA ILE A 148 18.84 7.54 7.85
C ILE A 148 17.54 6.74 8.07
N GLY A 149 16.92 6.85 9.25
CA GLY A 149 15.64 6.20 9.55
C GLY A 149 14.50 6.71 8.68
N LEU A 150 14.39 8.04 8.51
CA LEU A 150 13.41 8.65 7.62
C LEU A 150 13.61 8.23 6.16
N GLU A 151 14.84 8.22 5.67
CA GLU A 151 15.20 7.70 4.33
C GLU A 151 14.83 6.23 4.18
N ALA A 152 15.13 5.41 5.19
CA ALA A 152 14.82 3.99 5.17
C ALA A 152 13.31 3.73 5.08
N ILE A 153 12.48 4.55 5.74
CA ILE A 153 11.02 4.48 5.62
C ILE A 153 10.59 4.73 4.17
N GLN A 154 11.09 5.79 3.53
CA GLN A 154 10.75 6.13 2.15
C GLN A 154 11.23 5.08 1.15
N PHE A 155 12.43 4.53 1.36
CA PHE A 155 12.94 3.43 0.57
C PHE A 155 12.04 2.19 0.65
N TRP A 156 11.66 1.78 1.86
CA TRP A 156 10.76 0.63 2.07
C TRP A 156 9.41 0.84 1.38
N MET A 157 8.83 2.04 1.50
CA MET A 157 7.57 2.40 0.85
C MET A 157 7.68 2.32 -0.67
N ASN A 158 8.67 2.98 -1.27
CA ASN A 158 8.83 2.93 -2.72
C ASN A 158 9.06 1.49 -3.23
N PHE A 159 9.80 0.66 -2.50
CA PHE A 159 10.02 -0.74 -2.85
C PHE A 159 8.71 -1.54 -2.85
N SER A 160 7.93 -1.47 -1.76
CA SER A 160 6.67 -2.22 -1.65
C SER A 160 5.62 -1.71 -2.62
N GLU A 161 5.51 -0.40 -2.80
CA GLU A 161 4.52 0.24 -3.67
C GLU A 161 4.73 -0.13 -5.16
N ILE A 162 5.97 -0.27 -5.63
CA ILE A 162 6.26 -0.77 -7.00
C ILE A 162 5.66 -2.17 -7.19
N LYS A 163 5.87 -3.04 -6.21
CA LYS A 163 5.35 -4.42 -6.23
C LYS A 163 3.82 -4.40 -6.19
N SER A 164 3.23 -3.65 -5.25
CA SER A 164 1.78 -3.58 -5.09
C SER A 164 1.08 -2.97 -6.31
N ILE A 165 1.62 -1.92 -6.94
CA ILE A 165 1.10 -1.36 -8.20
C ILE A 165 1.05 -2.44 -9.30
N LYS A 166 2.14 -3.22 -9.46
CA LYS A 166 2.19 -4.28 -10.46
C LYS A 166 1.11 -5.33 -10.19
N LEU A 167 1.02 -5.81 -8.95
CA LEU A 167 0.06 -6.85 -8.57
C LEU A 167 -1.40 -6.40 -8.72
N LEU A 168 -1.69 -5.13 -8.39
CA LEU A 168 -3.03 -4.55 -8.55
C LEU A 168 -3.40 -4.40 -10.04
N LYS A 169 -2.46 -4.00 -10.90
CA LYS A 169 -2.69 -3.96 -12.36
C LYS A 169 -2.95 -5.36 -12.93
N GLU A 170 -2.23 -6.38 -12.46
CA GLU A 170 -2.49 -7.77 -12.82
C GLU A 170 -3.86 -8.26 -12.31
N LEU A 171 -4.26 -7.85 -11.11
CA LEU A 171 -5.56 -8.17 -10.54
C LEU A 171 -6.70 -7.56 -11.37
N GLU A 172 -6.59 -6.31 -11.81
CA GLU A 172 -7.59 -5.67 -12.67
C GLU A 172 -7.81 -6.45 -13.97
N LEU A 173 -6.74 -6.95 -14.60
CA LEU A 173 -6.83 -7.77 -15.81
C LEU A 173 -7.53 -9.11 -15.55
N GLU A 174 -7.24 -9.77 -14.43
CA GLU A 174 -7.93 -11.01 -14.06
C GLU A 174 -9.41 -10.78 -13.73
N ILE A 175 -9.76 -9.65 -13.07
CA ILE A 175 -11.15 -9.28 -12.85
C ILE A 175 -11.88 -9.10 -14.18
N ASP A 176 -11.29 -8.36 -15.14
CA ASP A 176 -11.90 -8.16 -16.46
C ASP A 176 -12.10 -9.47 -17.22
N ALA A 177 -11.15 -10.40 -17.13
CA ALA A 177 -11.27 -11.74 -17.70
C ALA A 177 -12.42 -12.54 -17.07
N VAL A 178 -12.56 -12.48 -15.73
CA VAL A 178 -13.65 -13.12 -15.00
C VAL A 178 -15.01 -12.52 -15.38
N GLU A 179 -15.11 -11.19 -15.50
CA GLU A 179 -16.34 -10.52 -15.90
C GLU A 179 -16.82 -10.95 -17.29
N VAL A 180 -15.90 -11.09 -18.25
CA VAL A 180 -16.21 -11.59 -19.60
C VAL A 180 -16.81 -12.99 -19.53
N LEU A 181 -16.23 -13.88 -18.72
CA LEU A 181 -16.75 -15.25 -18.54
C LEU A 181 -18.13 -15.24 -17.90
N ILE A 182 -18.35 -14.47 -16.83
CA ILE A 182 -19.66 -14.34 -16.18
C ILE A 182 -20.71 -13.86 -17.19
N ARG A 183 -20.41 -12.83 -17.98
CA ARG A 183 -21.33 -12.30 -18.98
C ARG A 183 -21.64 -13.30 -20.10
N LYS A 184 -20.70 -14.16 -20.46
CA LYS A 184 -20.90 -15.23 -21.44
C LYS A 184 -21.84 -16.30 -20.90
N GLU A 185 -21.63 -16.78 -19.68
CA GLU A 185 -22.50 -17.77 -19.03
C GLU A 185 -23.92 -17.24 -18.84
N LEU A 186 -24.07 -15.99 -18.37
CA LEU A 186 -25.39 -15.34 -18.22
C LEU A 186 -26.17 -15.17 -19.53
N LYS A 187 -25.48 -15.14 -20.69
CA LYS A 187 -26.13 -15.11 -22.01
C LYS A 187 -26.54 -16.51 -22.45
N ASN A 188 -25.72 -17.52 -22.18
CA ASN A 188 -26.00 -18.92 -22.52
C ASN A 188 -27.20 -19.46 -21.72
N ASP A 189 -27.31 -19.10 -20.43
CA ASP A 189 -28.43 -19.52 -19.57
C ASP A 189 -29.77 -18.86 -19.92
N LYS A 190 -29.77 -17.77 -20.70
CA LYS A 190 -30.99 -17.10 -21.18
C LYS A 190 -31.52 -17.66 -22.51
N ILE A 191 -30.86 -18.67 -23.07
CA ILE A 191 -31.22 -19.29 -24.37
C ILE A 191 -31.91 -20.67 -24.17
N LEU A 192 -32.06 -21.14 -22.93
CA LEU A 192 -32.88 -22.30 -22.54
C LEU A 192 -34.20 -21.85 -21.92
#